data_AF-A0A650CRI4-F1
#
_entry.id   AF-A0A650CRI4-F1
#
_cell.length_a   1.000
_cell.length_b   1.000
_cell.length_c   1.000
_cell.angle_alpha   90.00
_cell.angle_beta   90.00
_cell.angle_gamma   90.00
#
_symmetry.space_group_name_H-M   'P 1'
#
loop_
_entity.id
_entity.type
_entity.pdbx_description
1 polymer ?
#
loop_
_entity_poly.entity_id
_entity_poly.type
_entity_poly.pdbx_seq_one_letter_code
_entity_poly.pdbx_strand_id
1 'polypeptide(L)'
;MRAQSEYIGFIVALIIIVALLIPLMFYLLNISSPSSKPINYQTVANLQVEEGKVIVYYNSSDIPKYNLILVYRGSQDFVLTGVYYMYQGKILNITGKVQAINQQGYVVGGIPKPLIYNFTVPEAAYNLPLILQISAYNTTVFVELLPNETAITS
;
A
#
# COMPACT_ATOMS: atom_id res chain seq x y z
N MET A 1 8.47 -59.30 3.83
CA MET A 1 8.00 -58.48 4.97
C MET A 1 8.70 -57.12 5.07
N ARG A 2 10.02 -57.00 4.81
CA ARG A 2 10.77 -55.73 4.88
C ARG A 2 10.31 -54.65 3.88
N ALA A 3 10.12 -55.00 2.61
CA ALA A 3 9.62 -54.06 1.60
C ALA A 3 8.19 -53.55 1.90
N GLN A 4 7.35 -54.37 2.54
CA GLN A 4 6.01 -53.97 2.96
C GLN A 4 6.05 -53.02 4.17
N SER A 5 6.97 -53.22 5.13
CA SER A 5 7.14 -52.28 6.25
C SER A 5 7.74 -50.95 5.80
N GLU A 6 8.67 -50.96 4.83
CA GLU A 6 9.23 -49.74 4.24
C GLU A 6 8.18 -48.94 3.47
N TYR A 7 7.31 -49.63 2.70
CA TYR A 7 6.19 -49.00 2.01
C TYR A 7 5.16 -48.39 2.97
N ILE A 8 4.80 -49.11 4.04
CA ILE A 8 3.90 -48.58 5.08
C ILE A 8 4.55 -47.37 5.78
N GLY A 9 5.84 -47.44 6.12
CA GLY A 9 6.57 -46.33 6.72
C GLY A 9 6.60 -45.09 5.83
N PHE A 10 6.78 -45.26 4.53
CA PHE A 10 6.75 -44.16 3.56
C PHE A 10 5.36 -43.50 3.47
N ILE A 11 4.28 -44.30 3.42
CA ILE A 11 2.90 -43.78 3.40
C ILE A 11 2.60 -42.99 4.67
N VAL A 12 2.98 -43.53 5.84
CA VAL A 12 2.76 -42.84 7.12
C VAL A 12 3.52 -41.51 7.17
N ALA A 13 4.78 -41.49 6.72
CA ALA A 13 5.56 -40.25 6.64
C ALA A 13 4.93 -39.20 5.72
N LEU A 14 4.42 -39.63 4.55
CA LEU A 14 3.76 -38.74 3.60
C LEU A 14 2.47 -38.13 4.17
N ILE A 15 1.68 -38.92 4.90
CA ILE A 15 0.48 -38.43 5.59
C ILE A 15 0.84 -37.38 6.65
N ILE A 16 1.89 -37.61 7.44
CA ILE A 16 2.35 -36.66 8.46
C ILE A 16 2.81 -35.33 7.83
N ILE A 17 3.57 -35.40 6.72
CA ILE A 17 4.04 -34.22 6.00
C ILE A 17 2.84 -33.40 5.50
N VAL A 18 1.87 -34.04 4.85
CA VAL A 18 0.68 -33.35 4.32
C VAL A 18 -0.17 -32.77 5.46
N ALA A 19 -0.32 -33.50 6.56
CA ALA A 19 -1.06 -33.05 7.74
C ALA A 19 -0.41 -31.84 8.45
N LEU A 20 0.90 -31.64 8.30
CA LEU A 20 1.60 -30.46 8.83
C LEU A 20 1.61 -29.29 7.85
N LEU A 21 1.82 -29.55 6.56
CA LEU A 21 1.96 -28.51 5.55
C LEU A 21 0.63 -27.81 5.23
N ILE A 22 -0.49 -28.53 5.18
CA ILE A 22 -1.79 -27.93 4.85
C ILE A 22 -2.23 -26.91 5.93
N PRO A 23 -2.24 -27.23 7.24
CA PRO A 23 -2.58 -26.25 8.28
C PRO A 23 -1.60 -25.08 8.34
N LEU A 24 -0.30 -25.33 8.12
CA LEU A 24 0.71 -24.29 8.06
C LEU A 24 0.44 -23.32 6.89
N MET A 25 0.05 -23.85 5.72
CA MET A 25 -0.33 -23.04 4.58
C MET A 25 -1.58 -22.20 4.87
N PHE A 26 -2.63 -22.78 5.47
CA PHE A 26 -3.80 -22.00 5.89
C PHE A 26 -3.46 -20.95 6.95
N TYR A 27 -2.57 -21.26 7.88
CA TYR A 27 -2.08 -20.32 8.89
C TYR A 27 -1.32 -19.15 8.24
N LEU A 28 -0.37 -19.43 7.34
CA LEU A 28 0.40 -18.41 6.63
C LEU A 28 -0.48 -17.54 5.71
N LEU A 29 -1.47 -18.12 5.04
CA LEU A 29 -2.44 -17.37 4.23
C LEU A 29 -3.33 -16.46 5.11
N ASN A 30 -3.60 -16.87 6.35
CA ASN A 30 -4.36 -16.09 7.33
C ASN A 30 -3.52 -15.10 8.15
N ILE A 31 -2.18 -15.09 8.02
CA ILE A 31 -1.30 -14.05 8.63
C ILE A 31 -1.38 -12.72 7.84
N SER A 32 -2.28 -12.62 6.88
CA SER A 32 -2.56 -11.39 6.13
C SER A 32 -3.34 -10.37 6.97
N SER A 33 -2.69 -9.75 7.95
CA SER A 33 -2.81 -8.31 8.11
C SER A 33 -1.51 -7.75 8.68
N PRO A 34 -0.98 -6.65 8.12
CA PRO A 34 0.14 -5.95 8.71
C PRO A 34 -0.23 -5.56 10.15
N SER A 35 0.56 -6.05 11.10
CA SER A 35 0.43 -5.69 12.51
C SER A 35 0.59 -4.18 12.62
N SER A 36 -0.45 -3.49 13.09
CA SER A 36 -0.39 -2.07 13.42
C SER A 36 0.71 -1.87 14.46
N LYS A 37 1.89 -1.41 14.02
CA LYS A 37 2.91 -0.97 14.97
C LYS A 37 2.34 0.25 15.70
N PRO A 38 2.30 0.26 17.04
CA PRO A 38 1.86 1.44 17.77
C PRO A 38 2.77 2.62 17.37
N ILE A 39 2.12 3.74 17.02
CA ILE A 39 2.80 4.94 16.56
C ILE A 39 3.79 5.40 17.65
N ASN A 40 5.06 5.53 17.28
CA ASN A 40 6.07 6.09 18.17
C ASN A 40 5.89 7.62 18.23
N TYR A 41 5.09 8.07 19.21
CA TYR A 41 4.79 9.48 19.42
C TYR A 41 6.02 10.34 19.69
N GLN A 42 7.13 9.79 20.20
CA GLN A 42 8.39 10.50 20.40
C GLN A 42 9.09 10.82 19.08
N THR A 43 9.04 9.90 18.11
CA THR A 43 9.57 10.16 16.75
C THR A 43 8.66 11.14 16.01
N VAL A 44 7.34 11.03 16.19
CA VAL A 44 6.36 11.97 15.63
C VAL A 44 6.50 13.37 16.24
N ALA A 45 6.74 13.50 17.54
CA ALA A 45 6.93 14.78 18.22
C ALA A 45 8.25 15.47 17.85
N ASN A 46 9.37 14.74 17.77
CA ASN A 46 10.65 15.31 17.32
C ASN A 46 10.61 15.77 15.86
N LEU A 47 9.74 15.16 15.06
CA LEU A 47 9.54 15.51 13.66
C LEU A 47 8.35 16.47 13.41
N GLN A 48 7.69 16.96 14.47
CA GLN A 48 6.69 18.06 14.41
C GLN A 48 7.33 19.44 14.62
N VAL A 49 8.60 19.48 15.04
CA VAL A 49 9.36 20.73 15.22
C VAL A 49 9.87 21.28 13.87
N GLU A 50 9.85 20.48 12.80
CA GLU A 50 10.16 20.91 11.43
C GLU A 50 8.93 20.75 10.51
N GLU A 51 8.38 21.86 10.04
CA GLU A 51 7.08 22.02 9.36
C GLU A 51 6.95 21.38 7.95
N GLY A 52 7.77 20.37 7.60
CA GLY A 52 7.92 19.85 6.23
C GLY A 52 7.18 18.55 5.89
N LYS A 53 6.20 18.11 6.68
CA LYS A 53 5.61 16.76 6.51
C LYS A 53 4.28 16.74 5.79
N VAL A 54 4.16 15.80 4.84
CA VAL A 54 2.88 15.46 4.22
C VAL A 54 2.35 14.12 4.72
N ILE A 55 1.13 14.14 5.24
CA ILE A 55 0.40 12.92 5.66
C ILE A 55 -0.56 12.53 4.54
N VAL A 56 -0.35 11.33 4.00
CA VAL A 56 -1.13 10.78 2.90
C VAL A 56 -1.76 9.45 3.33
N TYR A 57 -3.05 9.28 3.08
CA TYR A 57 -3.81 8.06 3.36
C TYR A 57 -4.39 7.51 2.08
N TYR A 58 -4.30 6.19 1.89
CA TYR A 58 -4.93 5.54 0.76
C TYR A 58 -6.25 4.91 1.18
N ASN A 59 -7.36 5.54 0.82
CA ASN A 59 -8.70 4.98 1.01
C ASN A 59 -9.03 4.00 -0.12
N SER A 60 -9.08 2.71 0.20
CA SER A 60 -9.43 1.62 -0.71
C SER A 60 -10.82 1.09 -0.37
N SER A 61 -11.74 1.16 -1.32
CA SER A 61 -13.13 0.75 -1.20
C SER A 61 -13.62 0.00 -2.44
N ASP A 62 -14.50 -0.96 -2.25
CA ASP A 62 -15.20 -1.62 -3.37
C ASP A 62 -16.18 -0.68 -4.10
N ILE A 63 -16.39 0.55 -3.59
CA ILE A 63 -17.19 1.59 -4.24
C ILE A 63 -16.23 2.58 -4.93
N PRO A 64 -16.19 2.64 -6.28
CA PRO A 64 -15.19 3.41 -7.04
C PRO A 64 -15.07 4.89 -6.66
N LYS A 65 -16.17 5.52 -6.25
CA LYS A 65 -16.21 6.94 -5.84
C LYS A 65 -15.34 7.22 -4.60
N TYR A 66 -15.10 6.22 -3.75
CA TYR A 66 -14.35 6.39 -2.50
C TYR A 66 -12.87 5.99 -2.62
N ASN A 67 -12.44 5.54 -3.80
CA ASN A 67 -11.05 5.17 -4.05
C ASN A 67 -10.18 6.41 -4.23
N LEU A 68 -9.57 6.84 -3.13
CA LEU A 68 -8.92 8.14 -3.02
C LEU A 68 -7.60 8.05 -2.27
N ILE A 69 -6.61 8.79 -2.75
CA ILE A 69 -5.46 9.20 -1.96
C ILE A 69 -5.85 10.50 -1.25
N LEU A 70 -6.04 10.44 0.06
CA LEU A 70 -6.39 11.58 0.90
C LEU A 70 -5.14 12.25 1.45
N VAL A 71 -5.06 13.57 1.35
CA VAL A 71 -3.93 14.35 1.87
C VAL A 71 -4.41 15.20 3.05
N TYR A 72 -3.94 14.87 4.26
CA TYR A 72 -4.42 15.49 5.50
C TYR A 72 -3.60 16.68 5.97
N ARG A 73 -2.29 16.68 5.70
CA ARG A 73 -1.38 17.79 6.01
C ARG A 73 -0.62 18.16 4.75
N GLY A 74 -1.32 18.83 3.85
CA GLY A 74 -0.80 19.15 2.53
C GLY A 74 0.18 20.33 2.52
N SER A 75 1.09 20.34 1.55
CA SER A 75 1.94 21.49 1.25
C SER A 75 2.02 21.69 -0.27
N GLN A 76 2.13 22.95 -0.69
CA GLN A 76 2.30 23.32 -2.10
C GLN A 76 3.73 23.02 -2.61
N ASP A 77 4.68 22.85 -1.69
CA ASP A 77 6.08 22.58 -2.01
C ASP A 77 6.31 21.13 -2.47
N PHE A 78 5.37 20.23 -2.12
CA PHE A 78 5.38 18.84 -2.55
C PHE A 78 4.39 18.63 -3.69
N VAL A 79 4.84 18.04 -4.78
CA VAL A 79 4.04 17.79 -5.97
C VAL A 79 3.94 16.29 -6.21
N LEU A 80 2.72 15.76 -6.32
CA LEU A 80 2.52 14.41 -6.81
C LEU A 80 2.78 14.42 -8.32
N THR A 81 3.85 13.75 -8.73
CA THR A 81 4.32 13.72 -10.13
C THR A 81 4.02 12.40 -10.82
N GLY A 82 3.85 11.32 -10.06
CA GLY A 82 3.54 10.01 -10.61
C GLY A 82 2.83 9.11 -9.61
N VAL A 83 2.01 8.22 -10.14
CA VAL A 83 1.37 7.15 -9.36
C VAL A 83 1.51 5.85 -10.14
N TYR A 84 1.99 4.83 -9.44
CA TYR A 84 2.20 3.50 -9.95
C TYR A 84 1.51 2.50 -9.02
N TYR A 85 1.28 1.29 -9.50
CA TYR A 85 0.89 0.18 -8.63
C TYR A 85 1.75 -1.04 -8.93
N MET A 86 1.90 -1.90 -7.92
CA MET A 86 2.57 -3.20 -8.10
C MET A 86 1.54 -4.29 -8.36
N TYR A 87 1.77 -5.06 -9.43
CA TYR A 87 0.97 -6.23 -9.75
C TYR A 87 1.84 -7.34 -10.31
N GLN A 88 1.83 -8.51 -9.66
CA GLN A 88 2.61 -9.68 -10.06
C GLN A 88 4.10 -9.38 -10.33
N GLY A 89 4.71 -8.56 -9.46
CA GLY A 89 6.13 -8.17 -9.57
C GLY A 89 6.45 -7.14 -10.65
N LYS A 90 5.43 -6.57 -11.31
CA LYS A 90 5.60 -5.46 -12.28
C LYS A 90 5.09 -4.15 -11.68
N ILE A 91 5.82 -3.07 -11.94
CA ILE A 91 5.40 -1.70 -11.62
C ILE A 91 4.68 -1.14 -12.85
N LEU A 92 3.41 -0.79 -12.68
CA LEU A 92 2.56 -0.28 -13.75
C LEU A 92 2.19 1.17 -13.48
N ASN A 93 2.36 2.02 -14.49
CA ASN A 93 2.09 3.45 -14.39
C ASN A 93 0.60 3.75 -14.60
N ILE A 94 -0.01 4.41 -13.62
CA ILE A 94 -1.42 4.87 -13.67
C ILE A 94 -1.55 6.39 -13.60
N THR A 95 -0.45 7.13 -13.69
CA THR A 95 -0.38 8.59 -13.58
C THR A 95 -1.44 9.28 -14.42
N GLY A 96 -1.60 8.88 -15.69
CA GLY A 96 -2.60 9.47 -16.60
C GLY A 96 -4.07 9.17 -16.27
N LYS A 97 -4.34 8.28 -15.31
CA LYS A 97 -5.68 7.91 -14.83
C LYS A 97 -6.02 8.51 -13.46
N VAL A 98 -5.05 9.17 -12.83
CA VAL A 98 -5.20 9.82 -11.52
C VAL A 98 -5.57 11.28 -11.73
N GLN A 99 -6.62 11.71 -11.05
CA GLN A 99 -7.13 13.08 -11.10
C GLN A 99 -7.09 13.71 -9.71
N ALA A 100 -6.66 14.96 -9.62
CA ALA A 100 -6.73 15.74 -8.41
C ALA A 100 -8.17 16.22 -8.17
N ILE A 101 -8.57 16.20 -6.91
CA ILE A 101 -9.89 16.57 -6.43
C ILE A 101 -9.73 17.60 -5.32
N ASN A 102 -10.52 18.68 -5.36
CA ASN A 102 -10.56 19.66 -4.28
C ASN A 102 -11.30 19.13 -3.04
N GLN A 103 -11.28 19.90 -1.95
CA GLN A 103 -11.94 19.54 -0.69
C GLN A 103 -13.47 19.36 -0.84
N GLN A 104 -14.06 19.99 -1.85
CA GLN A 104 -15.49 19.89 -2.17
C GLN A 104 -15.83 18.67 -3.05
N GLY A 105 -14.84 17.88 -3.46
CA GLY A 105 -15.06 16.66 -4.25
C GLY A 105 -15.10 16.86 -5.77
N TYR A 106 -14.77 18.05 -6.28
CA TYR A 106 -14.72 18.32 -7.72
C TYR A 106 -13.33 18.07 -8.30
N VAL A 107 -13.31 17.47 -9.48
CA VAL A 107 -12.08 17.25 -10.26
C VAL A 107 -11.49 18.60 -10.68
N VAL A 108 -10.20 18.80 -10.40
CA VAL A 108 -9.43 20.02 -10.75
C VAL A 108 -8.31 19.75 -11.78
N GLY A 109 -8.26 18.55 -12.34
CA GLY A 109 -7.37 18.15 -13.42
C GLY A 109 -6.46 16.95 -13.07
N GLY A 110 -5.64 16.54 -14.04
CA GLY A 110 -4.65 15.47 -13.85
C GLY A 110 -3.39 15.94 -13.11
N ILE A 111 -2.55 14.97 -12.75
CA ILE A 111 -1.19 15.22 -12.20
C ILE A 111 -0.18 15.53 -13.32
N PRO A 112 0.88 16.33 -13.06
CA PRO A 112 1.39 16.74 -11.75
C PRO A 112 0.56 17.81 -11.04
N LYS A 113 0.37 17.66 -9.72
CA LYS A 113 -0.37 18.61 -8.87
C LYS A 113 0.20 18.65 -7.44
N PRO A 114 0.10 19.81 -6.76
CA PRO A 114 0.57 19.92 -5.39
C PRO A 114 -0.21 18.99 -4.46
N LEU A 115 0.45 18.47 -3.43
CA LEU A 115 -0.12 17.65 -2.36
C LEU A 115 -0.93 18.52 -1.38
N ILE A 116 -1.84 19.34 -1.91
CA ILE A 116 -2.91 20.03 -1.17
C ILE A 116 -4.30 19.52 -1.60
N TYR A 117 -4.32 18.67 -2.63
CA TYR A 117 -5.51 18.04 -3.19
C TYR A 117 -5.56 16.57 -2.78
N ASN A 118 -6.76 16.00 -2.84
CA ASN A 118 -6.93 14.55 -2.84
C ASN A 118 -6.78 14.04 -4.27
N PHE A 119 -6.59 12.74 -4.46
CA PHE A 119 -6.41 12.15 -5.79
C PHE A 119 -7.28 10.92 -5.98
N THR A 120 -7.88 10.77 -7.17
CA THR A 120 -8.61 9.55 -7.53
C THR A 120 -7.66 8.37 -7.70
N VAL A 121 -8.13 7.18 -7.37
CA VAL A 121 -7.48 5.93 -7.73
C VAL A 121 -8.39 5.17 -8.69
N PRO A 122 -7.89 4.74 -9.87
CA PRO A 122 -8.70 4.01 -10.83
C PRO A 122 -9.10 2.63 -10.26
N GLU A 123 -10.28 2.16 -10.66
CA GLU A 123 -10.85 0.88 -10.21
C GLU A 123 -9.92 -0.32 -10.50
N ALA A 124 -9.05 -0.26 -11.51
CA ALA A 124 -8.09 -1.33 -11.77
C ALA A 124 -6.98 -1.47 -10.70
N ALA A 125 -6.83 -0.49 -9.79
CA ALA A 125 -5.73 -0.44 -8.82
C ALA A 125 -6.19 -0.30 -7.36
N TYR A 126 -7.50 -0.23 -7.09
CA TYR A 126 -8.03 0.16 -5.77
C TYR A 126 -7.60 -0.74 -4.61
N ASN A 127 -7.35 -2.03 -4.87
CA ASN A 127 -6.96 -3.01 -3.87
C ASN A 127 -5.47 -3.39 -3.94
N LEU A 128 -4.68 -2.65 -4.73
CA LEU A 128 -3.26 -2.92 -4.95
C LEU A 128 -2.39 -1.87 -4.24
N PRO A 129 -1.19 -2.25 -3.78
CA PRO A 129 -0.19 -1.30 -3.29
C PRO A 129 0.11 -0.23 -4.35
N LEU A 130 0.09 1.02 -3.92
CA LEU A 130 0.45 2.16 -4.75
C LEU A 130 1.88 2.60 -4.43
N ILE A 131 2.59 3.07 -5.45
CA ILE A 131 3.85 3.78 -5.29
C ILE A 131 3.60 5.20 -5.78
N LEU A 132 3.72 6.17 -4.87
CA LEU A 132 3.64 7.58 -5.19
C LEU A 132 5.04 8.11 -5.49
N GLN A 133 5.16 8.90 -6.55
CA GLN A 133 6.35 9.66 -6.87
C GLN A 133 6.09 11.13 -6.55
N ILE A 134 6.73 11.62 -5.51
CA ILE A 134 6.55 12.96 -4.98
C ILE A 134 7.83 13.76 -5.25
N SER A 135 7.68 14.95 -5.84
CA SER A 135 8.79 15.87 -6.10
C SER A 135 8.70 17.05 -5.14
N ALA A 136 9.84 17.43 -4.54
CA ALA A 136 9.99 18.64 -3.73
C ALA A 136 11.43 19.14 -3.86
N TYR A 137 11.66 20.45 -3.93
CA TYR A 137 13.00 21.08 -3.89
C TYR A 137 14.11 20.36 -4.70
N ASN A 138 13.84 20.01 -5.96
CA ASN A 138 14.73 19.28 -6.88
C ASN A 138 15.09 17.83 -6.48
N THR A 139 14.42 17.26 -5.48
CA THR A 139 14.50 15.84 -5.14
C THR A 139 13.19 15.11 -5.48
N THR A 140 13.29 13.80 -5.68
CA THR A 140 12.14 12.91 -5.90
C THR A 140 12.16 11.81 -4.85
N VAL A 141 11.04 11.66 -4.15
CA VAL A 141 10.81 10.63 -3.13
C VAL A 141 9.76 9.66 -3.63
N PHE A 142 9.98 8.37 -3.38
CA PHE A 142 9.00 7.32 -3.65
C PHE A 142 8.39 6.85 -2.34
N VAL A 143 7.07 6.79 -2.28
CA VAL A 143 6.31 6.39 -1.08
C VAL A 143 5.42 5.22 -1.45
N GLU A 144 5.58 4.10 -0.75
CA GLU A 144 4.65 2.97 -0.85
C GLU A 144 3.43 3.22 0.04
N LEU A 145 2.24 3.03 -0.53
CA LEU A 145 0.96 3.13 0.14
C LEU A 145 0.20 1.82 -0.03
N LEU A 146 -0.04 1.15 1.10
CA LEU A 146 -0.90 -0.02 1.13
C LEU A 146 -2.38 0.40 1.25
N PRO A 147 -3.31 -0.42 0.73
CA PRO A 147 -4.75 -0.17 0.87
C PRO A 147 -5.15 0.08 2.33
N ASN A 148 -5.84 1.19 2.59
CA ASN A 148 -6.30 1.62 3.91
C ASN A 148 -5.18 1.90 4.92
N GLU A 149 -4.00 2.31 4.44
CA GLU A 149 -2.88 2.74 5.28
C GLU A 149 -2.49 4.21 5.09
N THR A 150 -1.80 4.74 6.08
CA THR A 150 -1.22 6.08 6.07
C THR A 150 0.28 5.99 5.84
N ALA A 151 0.81 6.74 4.88
CA ALA A 151 2.23 7.00 4.77
C ALA A 151 2.56 8.44 5.18
N ILE A 152 3.75 8.60 5.74
CA ILE A 152 4.31 9.90 6.13
C ILE A 152 5.54 10.12 5.27
N THR A 153 5.57 11.25 4.56
CA THR A 153 6.77 11.71 3.84
C THR A 153 7.27 13.01 4.45
N SER A 154 8.60 13.14 4.51
CA SER A 154 9.36 14.31 4.97
C SER A 154 10.44 14.65 3.96
#